data_AF-A0A963JV64-F1
#
_entry.id   AF-A0A963JV64-F1
#
_cell.length_a   1.000
_cell.length_b   1.000
_cell.length_c   1.000
_cell.angle_alpha   90.00
_cell.angle_beta   90.00
_cell.angle_gamma   90.00
#
_symmetry.space_group_name_H-M   'P 1'
#
loop_
_entity.id
_entity.type
_entity.pdbx_description
1 polymer ?
#
loop_
_entity_poly.entity_id
_entity_poly.type
_entity_poly.pdbx_seq_one_letter_code
_entity_poly.pdbx_strand_id
1 'polypeptide(L)'
;MSTHTLHFQPRQARAQRTRLARLGDMMARHRGRIALLQWAIVGLYFVLVAVPAFLPMPPEDARMFNSLTRFAQFAFWGIWWPFVIASMLLVGRFWCGVMCPEGALTEFAGRPGKGRPIPRWMRWPGWPLVGFLGTTLYGQLISVYEYPGPVLVILGGSTVAAVAVGIVYGRGKRVWCRYLCPVTGVFALLARLAPLHFKVDRAAWDMQPANTPAVDCPPLLNVSALASASQCHACGRCSGHRDAVALRWRWPGSEIVRSQSGDVGRYEALLLCYGMLGFALGAFQWTMAPGFVRAKQWVATWLVEHDIFWPLADNAPWWV
;
A
#
# COMPACT_ATOMS: atom_id res chain seq x y z
N MET A 1 -19.30 -55.84 16.02
CA MET A 1 -20.24 -54.90 15.36
C MET A 1 -19.69 -53.49 15.58
N SER A 2 -19.02 -52.93 14.56
CA SER A 2 -18.45 -51.59 14.62
C SER A 2 -19.56 -50.59 14.32
N THR A 3 -20.02 -49.88 15.34
CA THR A 3 -21.05 -48.86 15.22
C THR A 3 -20.47 -47.66 14.48
N HIS A 4 -20.69 -47.59 13.16
CA HIS A 4 -20.37 -46.40 12.37
C HIS A 4 -21.43 -45.34 12.65
N THR A 5 -21.11 -44.40 13.54
CA THR A 5 -21.94 -43.23 13.81
C THR A 5 -21.90 -42.32 12.57
N LEU A 6 -22.94 -42.40 11.74
CA LEU A 6 -23.15 -41.49 10.62
C LEU A 6 -23.57 -40.12 11.18
N HIS A 7 -22.61 -39.20 11.30
CA HIS A 7 -22.92 -37.79 11.56
C HIS A 7 -23.56 -37.18 10.32
N PHE A 8 -24.89 -37.13 10.29
CA PHE A 8 -25.63 -36.31 9.34
C PHE A 8 -25.40 -34.83 9.67
N GLN A 9 -24.41 -34.23 9.03
CA GLN A 9 -24.27 -32.78 9.01
C GLN A 9 -25.34 -32.25 8.04
N PRO A 10 -26.34 -31.48 8.49
CA PRO A 10 -27.33 -30.94 7.58
C PRO A 10 -26.59 -30.15 6.50
N ARG A 11 -26.88 -30.45 5.23
CA ARG A 11 -26.52 -29.59 4.09
C ARG A 11 -26.93 -28.19 4.51
N GLN A 12 -25.96 -27.33 4.84
CA GLN A 12 -26.26 -25.94 5.19
C GLN A 12 -27.00 -25.37 3.98
N ALA A 13 -28.31 -25.18 4.14
CA ALA A 13 -29.15 -24.53 3.15
C ALA A 13 -28.43 -23.23 2.79
N ARG A 14 -28.00 -23.13 1.53
CA ARG A 14 -27.17 -22.07 0.93
C ARG A 14 -27.43 -20.75 1.67
N ALA A 15 -26.63 -20.44 2.69
CA ALA A 15 -26.94 -19.37 3.63
C ALA A 15 -27.15 -18.09 2.81
N GLN A 16 -28.32 -17.45 2.95
CA GLN A 16 -28.68 -16.31 2.11
C GLN A 16 -27.53 -15.31 2.11
N ARG A 17 -26.89 -15.13 0.95
CA ARG A 17 -25.73 -14.25 0.85
C ARG A 17 -26.16 -12.83 1.22
N THR A 18 -25.52 -12.30 2.26
CA THR A 18 -25.71 -10.92 2.72
C THR A 18 -25.44 -9.92 1.60
N ARG A 19 -25.98 -8.70 1.70
CA ARG A 19 -25.75 -7.65 0.69
C ARG A 19 -24.26 -7.38 0.47
N LEU A 20 -23.45 -7.43 1.53
CA LEU A 20 -21.99 -7.28 1.47
C LEU A 20 -21.31 -8.43 0.72
N ALA A 21 -21.74 -9.69 0.96
CA ALA A 21 -21.22 -10.83 0.21
C ALA A 21 -21.50 -10.69 -1.29
N ARG A 22 -22.70 -10.22 -1.66
CA ARG A 22 -23.05 -9.94 -3.07
C ARG A 22 -22.21 -8.83 -3.68
N LEU A 23 -21.83 -7.81 -2.90
CA LEU A 23 -20.92 -6.76 -3.35
C LEU A 23 -19.52 -7.31 -3.64
N GLY A 24 -18.99 -8.17 -2.77
CA GLY A 24 -17.74 -8.90 -3.03
C GLY A 24 -17.82 -9.74 -4.31
N ASP A 25 -18.94 -10.44 -4.52
CA ASP A 25 -19.14 -11.27 -5.73
C ASP A 25 -19.29 -10.42 -6.98
N MET A 26 -19.91 -9.23 -6.86
CA MET A 26 -19.99 -8.27 -7.94
C MET A 26 -18.59 -7.80 -8.37
N MET A 27 -17.70 -7.52 -7.42
CA MET A 27 -16.30 -7.21 -7.70
C MET A 27 -15.60 -8.38 -8.42
N ALA A 28 -15.84 -9.61 -7.97
CA ALA A 28 -15.26 -10.81 -8.56
C ALA A 28 -15.75 -11.08 -10.00
N ARG A 29 -17.00 -10.70 -10.32
CA ARG A 29 -17.59 -10.84 -11.66
C ARG A 29 -17.16 -9.71 -12.60
N HIS A 30 -17.07 -8.46 -12.11
CA HIS A 30 -16.79 -7.28 -12.93
C HIS A 30 -15.29 -6.91 -12.95
N ARG A 31 -14.41 -7.92 -13.04
CA ARG A 31 -12.94 -7.70 -13.05
C ARG A 31 -12.49 -6.80 -14.19
N GLY A 32 -13.17 -6.88 -15.36
CA GLY A 32 -12.89 -6.01 -16.50
C GLY A 32 -13.16 -4.52 -16.19
N ARG A 33 -14.25 -4.20 -15.47
CA ARG A 33 -14.54 -2.82 -15.04
C ARG A 33 -13.52 -2.31 -14.03
N ILE A 34 -13.07 -3.18 -13.11
CA ILE A 34 -11.99 -2.85 -12.17
C ILE A 34 -10.68 -2.57 -12.92
N ALA A 35 -10.35 -3.38 -13.94
CA ALA A 35 -9.16 -3.15 -14.75
C ALA A 35 -9.24 -1.83 -15.55
N LEU A 36 -10.41 -1.49 -16.11
CA LEU A 36 -10.63 -0.20 -16.77
C LEU A 36 -10.44 0.97 -15.80
N LEU A 37 -11.02 0.88 -14.59
CA LEU A 37 -10.83 1.89 -13.54
C LEU A 37 -9.35 2.02 -13.15
N GLN A 38 -8.63 0.91 -13.00
CA GLN A 38 -7.19 0.91 -12.73
C GLN A 38 -6.41 1.68 -13.81
N TRP A 39 -6.70 1.45 -15.08
CA TRP A 39 -6.03 2.15 -16.18
C TRP A 39 -6.40 3.63 -16.27
N ALA A 40 -7.66 3.99 -16.01
CA ALA A 40 -8.08 5.38 -15.92
C ALA A 40 -7.32 6.13 -14.82
N ILE A 41 -7.18 5.50 -13.65
CA ILE A 41 -6.40 6.03 -12.53
C ILE A 41 -4.91 6.12 -12.87
N VAL A 42 -4.33 5.13 -13.55
CA VAL A 42 -2.92 5.17 -14.01
C VAL A 42 -2.71 6.36 -14.95
N GLY A 43 -3.61 6.58 -15.90
CA GLY A 43 -3.56 7.74 -16.80
C GLY A 43 -3.64 9.06 -16.04
N LEU A 44 -4.61 9.18 -15.11
CA LEU A 44 -4.75 10.35 -14.25
C LEU A 44 -3.49 10.59 -13.40
N TYR A 45 -2.95 9.55 -12.78
CA TYR A 45 -1.72 9.60 -11.99
C TYR A 45 -0.51 10.06 -12.81
N PHE A 46 -0.35 9.52 -14.03
CA PHE A 46 0.72 9.93 -14.92
C PHE A 46 0.61 11.42 -15.28
N VAL A 47 -0.59 11.89 -15.61
CA VAL A 47 -0.83 13.32 -15.89
C VAL A 47 -0.52 14.18 -14.66
N LEU A 48 -0.98 13.79 -13.48
CA LEU A 48 -0.79 14.57 -12.25
C LEU A 48 0.65 14.58 -11.73
N VAL A 49 1.47 13.57 -12.03
CA VAL A 49 2.85 13.47 -11.54
C VAL A 49 3.87 13.91 -12.59
N ALA A 50 3.72 13.48 -13.85
CA ALA A 50 4.70 13.78 -14.89
C ALA A 50 4.54 15.21 -15.43
N VAL A 51 3.31 15.64 -15.75
CA VAL A 51 3.09 16.92 -16.46
C VAL A 51 3.55 18.15 -15.63
N PRO A 52 3.24 18.25 -14.32
CA PRO A 52 3.72 19.38 -13.51
C PRO A 52 5.24 19.47 -13.39
N ALA A 53 5.97 18.38 -13.60
CA ALA A 53 7.43 18.37 -13.52
C ALA A 53 8.09 19.02 -14.74
N PHE A 54 7.39 19.06 -15.89
CA PHE A 54 7.87 19.68 -17.13
C PHE A 54 7.29 21.09 -17.37
N LEU A 55 6.41 21.56 -16.48
CA LEU A 55 5.86 22.91 -16.53
C LEU A 55 6.75 23.87 -15.72
N PRO A 56 6.88 25.14 -16.16
CA PRO A 56 7.61 26.14 -15.38
C PRO A 56 6.96 26.32 -14.01
N MET A 57 7.78 26.68 -13.01
CA MET A 57 7.30 26.90 -11.65
C MET A 57 6.18 27.96 -11.66
N PRO A 58 5.02 27.68 -11.02
CA PRO A 58 3.92 28.61 -11.03
C PRO A 58 4.31 29.89 -10.27
N PRO A 59 4.00 31.09 -10.81
CA PRO A 59 4.20 32.34 -10.09
C PRO A 59 3.36 32.36 -8.81
N GLU A 60 3.79 33.14 -7.80
CA GLU A 60 3.19 33.14 -6.45
C GLU A 60 1.70 33.54 -6.43
N ASP A 61 1.22 34.23 -7.46
CA ASP A 61 -0.18 34.67 -7.64
C ASP A 61 -1.08 33.60 -8.31
N ALA A 62 -0.51 32.47 -8.74
CA ALA A 62 -1.23 31.44 -9.47
C ALA A 62 -2.24 30.71 -8.57
N ARG A 63 -3.54 30.93 -8.83
CA ARG A 63 -4.65 30.24 -8.16
C ARG A 63 -4.86 28.83 -8.72
N MET A 64 -5.57 28.00 -7.96
CA MET A 64 -5.87 26.58 -8.26
C MET A 64 -6.47 26.34 -9.65
N PHE A 65 -7.20 27.31 -10.19
CA PHE A 65 -7.85 27.21 -11.51
C PHE A 65 -6.98 27.70 -12.68
N ASN A 66 -5.88 28.41 -12.40
CA ASN A 66 -5.01 29.02 -13.41
C ASN A 66 -3.65 28.31 -13.56
N SER A 67 -3.34 27.38 -12.66
CA SER A 67 -2.10 26.58 -12.73
C SER A 67 -2.39 25.10 -12.52
N LEU A 68 -2.02 24.29 -13.51
CA LEU A 68 -2.10 22.83 -13.44
C LEU A 68 -1.25 22.27 -12.29
N THR A 69 -0.12 22.90 -11.96
CA THR A 69 0.76 22.48 -10.86
C THR A 69 0.09 22.65 -9.50
N ARG A 70 -0.56 23.79 -9.25
CA ARG A 70 -1.32 24.03 -8.00
C ARG A 70 -2.56 23.12 -7.92
N PHE A 71 -3.26 22.92 -9.04
CA PHE A 71 -4.35 21.96 -9.12
C PHE A 71 -3.89 20.54 -8.79
N ALA A 72 -2.76 20.10 -9.36
CA ALA A 72 -2.20 18.78 -9.11
C ALA A 72 -1.77 18.60 -7.65
N GLN A 73 -1.15 19.62 -7.04
CA GLN A 73 -0.83 19.63 -5.61
C GLN A 73 -2.08 19.44 -4.75
N PHE A 74 -3.15 20.20 -5.02
CA PHE A 74 -4.41 20.07 -4.29
C PHE A 74 -5.08 18.71 -4.51
N ALA A 75 -5.15 18.23 -5.76
CA ALA A 75 -5.74 16.95 -6.08
C ALA A 75 -4.99 15.79 -5.41
N PHE A 76 -3.64 15.85 -5.40
CA PHE A 76 -2.81 14.78 -4.86
C PHE A 76 -2.75 14.80 -3.32
N TRP A 77 -2.51 15.95 -2.71
CA TRP A 77 -2.35 16.05 -1.25
C TRP A 77 -3.68 16.28 -0.52
N GLY A 78 -4.60 17.04 -1.11
CA GLY A 78 -5.88 17.38 -0.51
C GLY A 78 -6.98 16.34 -0.72
N ILE A 79 -7.02 15.67 -1.87
CA ILE A 79 -8.09 14.70 -2.19
C ILE A 79 -7.57 13.27 -2.18
N TRP A 80 -6.51 12.99 -2.94
CA TRP A 80 -6.04 11.63 -3.19
C TRP A 80 -5.53 10.95 -1.92
N TRP A 81 -4.63 11.57 -1.16
CA TRP A 81 -4.12 11.00 0.09
C TRP A 81 -5.20 10.77 1.17
N PRO A 82 -6.06 11.75 1.50
CA PRO A 82 -7.16 11.52 2.44
C PRO A 82 -8.10 10.40 1.97
N PHE A 83 -8.38 10.32 0.67
CA PHE A 83 -9.18 9.24 0.10
C PHE A 83 -8.50 7.87 0.21
N VAL A 84 -7.18 7.80 -0.01
CA VAL A 84 -6.38 6.58 0.21
C VAL A 84 -6.55 6.09 1.65
N ILE A 85 -6.33 6.96 2.64
CA ILE A 85 -6.44 6.62 4.08
C ILE A 85 -7.88 6.24 4.45
N ALA A 86 -8.87 7.01 4.02
CA ALA A 86 -10.28 6.72 4.29
C ALA A 86 -10.70 5.36 3.72
N SER A 87 -10.33 5.07 2.47
CA SER A 87 -10.61 3.78 1.85
C SER A 87 -9.98 2.61 2.61
N MET A 88 -8.80 2.83 3.20
CA MET A 88 -8.08 1.83 3.98
C MET A 88 -8.74 1.53 5.31
N LEU A 89 -9.17 2.58 6.00
CA LEU A 89 -9.89 2.48 7.26
C LEU A 89 -11.29 1.90 7.11
N LEU A 90 -11.88 1.93 5.89
CA LEU A 90 -13.21 1.38 5.64
C LEU A 90 -13.18 -0.06 5.12
N VAL A 91 -12.31 -0.38 4.16
CA VAL A 91 -12.35 -1.65 3.40
C VAL A 91 -11.00 -2.39 3.39
N GLY A 92 -10.12 -2.08 4.35
CA GLY A 92 -8.78 -2.64 4.41
C GLY A 92 -7.96 -2.17 3.20
N ARG A 93 -7.04 -2.95 2.65
CA ARG A 93 -6.16 -2.45 1.59
C ARG A 93 -6.80 -2.39 0.20
N PHE A 94 -8.08 -2.02 0.11
CA PHE A 94 -8.85 -1.88 -1.12
C PHE A 94 -8.17 -0.96 -2.13
N TRP A 95 -7.60 0.17 -1.68
CA TRP A 95 -6.79 1.04 -2.53
C TRP A 95 -5.68 0.26 -3.25
N CYS A 96 -4.87 -0.50 -2.50
CA CYS A 96 -3.78 -1.32 -3.05
C CYS A 96 -4.28 -2.38 -4.03
N GLY A 97 -5.53 -2.84 -3.91
CA GLY A 97 -6.17 -3.83 -4.77
C GLY A 97 -6.80 -3.26 -6.04
N VAL A 98 -7.50 -2.13 -5.92
CA VAL A 98 -8.42 -1.63 -6.94
C VAL A 98 -7.98 -0.31 -7.55
N MET A 99 -7.31 0.58 -6.79
CA MET A 99 -7.07 1.97 -7.19
C MET A 99 -5.59 2.37 -7.18
N CYS A 100 -4.68 1.50 -6.75
CA CYS A 100 -3.26 1.85 -6.70
C CYS A 100 -2.62 1.74 -8.11
N PRO A 101 -2.06 2.83 -8.67
CA PRO A 101 -1.47 2.81 -10.00
C PRO A 101 -0.22 1.91 -10.06
N GLU A 102 0.66 1.98 -9.06
CA GLU A 102 1.84 1.10 -8.96
C GLU A 102 1.45 -0.39 -8.96
N GLY A 103 0.36 -0.73 -8.26
CA GLY A 103 -0.12 -2.11 -8.18
C GLY A 103 -0.66 -2.63 -9.52
N ALA A 104 -1.37 -1.78 -10.27
CA ALA A 104 -1.85 -2.09 -11.61
C ALA A 104 -0.68 -2.24 -12.60
N LEU A 105 0.27 -1.32 -12.58
CA LEU A 105 1.46 -1.32 -13.43
C LEU A 105 2.35 -2.54 -13.16
N THR A 106 2.63 -2.84 -11.88
CA THR A 106 3.42 -4.03 -11.49
C THR A 106 2.76 -5.31 -11.99
N GLU A 107 1.44 -5.44 -11.81
CA GLU A 107 0.71 -6.62 -12.23
C GLU A 107 0.71 -6.77 -13.75
N PHE A 108 0.42 -5.70 -14.47
CA PHE A 108 0.37 -5.71 -15.94
C PHE A 108 1.73 -5.98 -16.55
N ALA A 109 2.77 -5.22 -16.14
CA ALA A 109 4.14 -5.39 -16.62
C ALA A 109 4.71 -6.76 -16.24
N GLY A 110 4.23 -7.36 -15.15
CA GLY A 110 4.62 -8.70 -14.76
C GLY A 110 3.96 -9.83 -15.55
N ARG A 111 2.89 -9.62 -16.32
CA ARG A 111 2.24 -10.68 -17.12
C ARG A 111 3.18 -11.34 -18.13
N PRO A 112 3.94 -10.59 -18.95
CA PRO A 112 4.96 -11.16 -19.84
C PRO A 112 6.25 -11.55 -19.11
N GLY A 113 6.34 -11.32 -17.80
CA GLY A 113 7.57 -11.39 -17.03
C GLY A 113 8.19 -12.78 -16.91
N LYS A 114 9.52 -12.82 -16.71
CA LYS A 114 10.36 -14.04 -16.67
C LYS A 114 10.00 -15.01 -15.53
N GLY A 115 9.24 -14.56 -14.53
CA GLY A 115 8.79 -15.37 -13.40
C GLY A 115 9.94 -15.92 -12.55
N ARG A 116 11.05 -15.16 -12.43
CA ARG A 116 12.20 -15.57 -11.62
C ARG A 116 11.79 -15.73 -10.16
N PRO A 117 12.44 -16.64 -9.40
CA PRO A 117 12.18 -16.78 -7.99
C PRO A 117 12.51 -15.47 -7.26
N ILE A 118 11.59 -15.03 -6.41
CA ILE A 118 11.75 -13.84 -5.56
C ILE A 118 12.97 -14.07 -4.64
N PRO A 119 14.03 -13.23 -4.70
CA PRO A 119 15.23 -13.42 -3.89
C PRO A 119 14.95 -13.30 -2.40
N ARG A 120 15.74 -13.99 -1.57
CA ARG A 120 15.57 -14.03 -0.11
C ARG A 120 15.70 -12.64 0.53
N TRP A 121 16.64 -11.81 0.05
CA TRP A 121 16.84 -10.46 0.56
C TRP A 121 15.56 -9.61 0.41
N MET A 122 14.84 -9.74 -0.70
CA MET A 122 13.62 -8.97 -0.97
C MET A 122 12.44 -9.42 -0.09
N ARG A 123 12.47 -10.66 0.40
CA ARG A 123 11.44 -11.18 1.32
C ARG A 123 11.66 -10.74 2.77
N TRP A 124 12.70 -9.97 3.06
CA TRP A 124 12.99 -9.52 4.41
C TRP A 124 11.87 -8.59 4.92
N PRO A 125 11.22 -8.93 6.06
CA PRO A 125 10.06 -8.18 6.55
C PRO A 125 10.40 -6.76 7.06
N GLY A 126 11.69 -6.38 7.12
CA GLY A 126 12.12 -5.04 7.51
C GLY A 126 12.08 -3.99 6.39
N TRP A 127 11.93 -4.39 5.11
CA TRP A 127 11.87 -3.44 4.00
C TRP A 127 10.79 -2.36 4.14
N PRO A 128 9.55 -2.65 4.59
CA PRO A 128 8.54 -1.63 4.83
C PRO A 128 8.97 -0.58 5.87
N LEU A 129 9.68 -1.01 6.92
CA LEU A 129 10.20 -0.10 7.94
C LEU A 129 11.28 0.81 7.36
N VAL A 130 12.27 0.22 6.67
CA VAL A 130 13.36 0.98 6.05
C VAL A 130 12.83 1.94 4.99
N GLY A 131 11.92 1.46 4.14
CA GLY A 131 11.26 2.27 3.12
C GLY A 131 10.49 3.43 3.73
N PHE A 132 9.69 3.18 4.77
CA PHE A 132 8.95 4.23 5.47
C PHE A 132 9.90 5.29 6.04
N LEU A 133 10.88 4.89 6.85
CA LEU A 133 11.85 5.81 7.45
C LEU A 133 12.61 6.61 6.38
N GLY A 134 13.07 5.94 5.32
CA GLY A 134 13.79 6.58 4.22
C GLY A 134 12.92 7.59 3.47
N THR A 135 11.68 7.22 3.11
CA THR A 135 10.75 8.14 2.42
C THR A 135 10.30 9.31 3.30
N THR A 136 10.10 9.09 4.60
CA THR A 136 9.79 10.16 5.55
C THR A 136 10.95 11.13 5.69
N LEU A 137 12.18 10.63 5.89
CA LEU A 137 13.36 11.46 5.98
C LEU A 137 13.59 12.26 4.70
N TYR A 138 13.57 11.58 3.56
CA TYR A 138 13.76 12.21 2.25
C TYR A 138 12.67 13.24 1.96
N GLY A 139 11.40 12.93 2.26
CA GLY A 139 10.28 13.85 2.08
C GLY A 139 10.40 15.13 2.93
N GLN A 140 10.96 15.04 4.14
CA GLN A 140 11.24 16.22 4.98
C GLN A 140 12.43 17.05 4.48
N LEU A 141 13.42 16.42 3.85
CA LEU A 141 14.63 17.12 3.38
C LEU A 141 14.38 17.97 2.12
N ILE A 142 13.46 17.55 1.24
CA ILE A 142 13.31 18.14 -0.10
C ILE A 142 11.99 18.90 -0.32
N SER A 143 11.23 19.17 0.74
CA SER A 143 9.91 19.84 0.67
C SER A 143 9.02 19.30 -0.44
N VAL A 144 8.74 17.99 -0.40
CA VAL A 144 7.96 17.25 -1.43
C VAL A 144 6.57 17.83 -1.71
N TYR A 145 6.03 18.61 -0.80
CA TYR A 145 4.71 19.24 -0.95
C TYR A 145 4.72 20.45 -1.88
N GLU A 146 5.88 21.10 -2.03
CA GLU A 146 6.00 22.38 -2.74
C GLU A 146 6.56 22.19 -4.15
N TYR A 147 7.46 21.23 -4.35
CA TYR A 147 8.19 21.06 -5.61
C TYR A 147 7.76 19.82 -6.40
N PRO A 148 7.40 19.95 -7.69
CA PRO A 148 6.97 18.83 -8.52
C PRO A 148 8.10 17.87 -8.91
N GLY A 149 9.35 18.34 -9.01
CA GLY A 149 10.52 17.51 -9.33
C GLY A 149 10.75 16.38 -8.31
N PRO A 150 10.89 16.69 -7.00
CA PRO A 150 10.98 15.68 -5.95
C PRO A 150 9.82 14.67 -5.92
N VAL A 151 8.60 15.12 -6.22
CA VAL A 151 7.43 14.24 -6.34
C VAL A 151 7.61 13.24 -7.48
N LEU A 152 8.08 13.69 -8.64
CA LEU A 152 8.39 12.82 -9.78
C LEU A 152 9.49 11.81 -9.44
N VAL A 153 10.53 12.22 -8.71
CA VAL A 153 11.60 11.29 -8.31
C VAL A 153 11.06 10.21 -7.37
N ILE A 154 10.35 10.58 -6.30
CA ILE A 154 9.86 9.58 -5.34
C ILE A 154 8.83 8.67 -6.00
N LEU A 155 7.78 9.26 -6.56
CA LEU A 155 6.62 8.52 -7.06
C LEU A 155 6.88 7.92 -8.44
N GLY A 156 7.54 8.65 -9.33
CA GLY A 156 7.98 8.12 -10.62
C GLY A 156 9.06 7.07 -10.45
N GLY A 157 10.05 7.31 -9.59
CA GLY A 157 11.10 6.33 -9.26
C GLY A 157 10.55 5.05 -8.63
N SER A 158 9.63 5.16 -7.66
CA SER A 158 8.94 3.98 -7.11
C SER A 158 8.12 3.26 -8.16
N THR A 159 7.48 3.98 -9.09
CA THR A 159 6.71 3.40 -10.20
C THR A 159 7.60 2.61 -11.16
N VAL A 160 8.76 3.16 -11.54
CA VAL A 160 9.74 2.48 -12.40
C VAL A 160 10.28 1.23 -11.70
N ALA A 161 10.65 1.35 -10.42
CA ALA A 161 11.09 0.20 -9.63
C ALA A 161 10.01 -0.88 -9.52
N ALA A 162 8.75 -0.49 -9.31
CA ALA A 162 7.61 -1.38 -9.24
C ALA A 162 7.41 -2.16 -10.55
N VAL A 163 7.49 -1.46 -11.69
CA VAL A 163 7.44 -2.07 -13.03
C VAL A 163 8.60 -3.03 -13.26
N ALA A 164 9.83 -2.64 -12.93
CA ALA A 164 11.01 -3.49 -13.08
C ALA A 164 10.90 -4.78 -12.25
N VAL A 165 10.49 -4.66 -10.98
CA VAL A 165 10.24 -5.81 -10.10
C VAL A 165 9.11 -6.69 -10.64
N GLY A 166 8.05 -6.08 -11.18
CA GLY A 166 6.95 -6.78 -11.86
C GLY A 166 7.45 -7.62 -13.04
N ILE A 167 8.22 -7.04 -13.96
CA ILE A 167 8.75 -7.72 -15.15
C ILE A 167 9.66 -8.90 -14.77
N VAL A 168 10.51 -8.73 -13.75
CA VAL A 168 11.50 -9.76 -13.39
C VAL A 168 10.89 -10.88 -12.54
N TYR A 169 10.08 -10.53 -11.53
CA TYR A 169 9.61 -11.45 -10.49
C TYR A 169 8.09 -11.64 -10.42
N GLY A 170 7.32 -10.78 -11.09
CA GLY A 170 5.88 -10.67 -10.92
C GLY A 170 5.08 -11.84 -11.48
N ARG A 171 5.28 -12.24 -12.75
CA ARG A 171 4.43 -13.23 -13.44
C ARG A 171 2.91 -12.97 -13.23
N GLY A 172 2.51 -11.70 -13.33
CA GLY A 172 1.14 -11.24 -13.04
C GLY A 172 0.80 -11.08 -11.55
N LYS A 173 1.80 -11.03 -10.66
CA LYS A 173 1.65 -10.86 -9.20
C LYS A 173 2.24 -9.53 -8.73
N ARG A 174 1.69 -9.01 -7.63
CA ARG A 174 2.06 -7.70 -7.05
C ARG A 174 3.19 -7.85 -6.02
N VAL A 175 4.35 -8.30 -6.49
CA VAL A 175 5.53 -8.57 -5.63
C VAL A 175 6.04 -7.28 -4.98
N TRP A 176 6.14 -6.18 -5.73
CA TRP A 176 6.53 -4.86 -5.21
C TRP A 176 5.64 -4.42 -4.04
N CYS A 177 4.33 -4.43 -4.24
CA CYS A 177 3.35 -4.02 -3.24
C CYS A 177 3.41 -4.88 -1.96
N ARG A 178 3.79 -6.15 -2.09
CA ARG A 178 3.91 -7.06 -0.94
C ARG A 178 5.16 -6.81 -0.11
N TYR A 179 6.30 -6.56 -0.75
CA TYR A 179 7.59 -6.61 -0.06
C TYR A 179 8.34 -5.28 0.01
N LEU A 180 8.27 -4.43 -1.02
CA LEU A 180 9.17 -3.28 -1.19
C LEU A 180 8.48 -1.92 -1.11
N CYS A 181 7.18 -1.85 -1.37
CA CYS A 181 6.42 -0.60 -1.33
C CYS A 181 6.57 0.05 0.07
N PRO A 182 7.12 1.28 0.18
CA PRO A 182 7.44 1.91 1.47
C PRO A 182 6.25 2.04 2.43
N VAL A 183 5.07 2.28 1.87
CA VAL A 183 3.83 2.49 2.63
C VAL A 183 3.07 1.20 2.96
N THR A 184 3.57 0.05 2.47
CA THR A 184 2.88 -1.25 2.65
C THR A 184 2.65 -1.61 4.11
N GLY A 185 3.61 -1.30 4.99
CA GLY A 185 3.52 -1.61 6.41
C GLY A 185 2.50 -0.72 7.13
N VAL A 186 2.48 0.58 6.83
CA VAL A 186 1.49 1.52 7.40
C VAL A 186 0.08 1.10 6.97
N PHE A 187 -0.09 0.78 5.69
CA PHE A 187 -1.39 0.33 5.18
C PHE A 187 -1.82 -1.03 5.74
N ALA A 188 -0.87 -1.91 6.06
CA ALA A 188 -1.14 -3.16 6.75
C ALA A 188 -1.68 -2.93 8.18
N LEU A 189 -1.10 -1.97 8.91
CA LEU A 189 -1.56 -1.58 10.24
C LEU A 189 -2.97 -0.96 10.20
N LEU A 190 -3.20 0.00 9.29
CA LEU A 190 -4.52 0.65 9.12
C LEU A 190 -5.61 -0.36 8.72
N ALA A 191 -5.29 -1.33 7.88
CA ALA A 191 -6.25 -2.34 7.44
C ALA A 191 -6.79 -3.23 8.58
N ARG A 192 -6.06 -3.36 9.69
CA ARG A 192 -6.56 -4.10 10.88
C ARG A 192 -7.75 -3.38 11.54
N LEU A 193 -7.87 -2.07 11.35
CA LEU A 193 -9.00 -1.27 11.86
C LEU A 193 -10.25 -1.40 11.00
N ALA A 194 -10.12 -1.85 9.75
CA ALA A 194 -11.20 -1.78 8.78
C ALA A 194 -12.43 -2.62 9.15
N PRO A 195 -13.66 -2.06 9.10
CA PRO A 195 -14.89 -2.82 9.34
C PRO A 195 -15.23 -3.78 8.21
N LEU A 196 -14.93 -3.44 6.95
CA LEU A 196 -15.19 -4.32 5.81
C LEU A 196 -13.93 -5.10 5.45
N HIS A 197 -14.02 -6.43 5.47
CA HIS A 197 -12.91 -7.29 5.09
C HIS A 197 -13.40 -8.59 4.46
N PHE A 198 -12.54 -9.24 3.67
CA PHE A 198 -12.80 -10.60 3.21
C PHE A 198 -12.51 -11.58 4.34
N LYS A 199 -13.50 -12.41 4.66
CA LYS A 199 -13.39 -13.49 5.63
C LYS A 199 -13.52 -14.83 4.92
N VAL A 200 -12.71 -15.78 5.37
CA VAL A 200 -12.83 -17.18 4.98
C VAL A 200 -13.54 -17.95 6.08
N ASP A 201 -14.60 -18.64 5.71
CA ASP A 201 -15.27 -19.61 6.55
C ASP A 201 -14.58 -20.97 6.38
N ARG A 202 -13.84 -21.40 7.40
CA ARG A 202 -13.04 -22.62 7.35
C ARG A 202 -13.89 -23.88 7.23
N ALA A 203 -15.00 -23.94 7.96
CA ALA A 203 -15.91 -25.07 7.88
C ALA A 203 -16.47 -25.21 6.45
N ALA A 204 -16.89 -24.10 5.84
CA ALA A 204 -17.35 -24.11 4.46
C ALA A 204 -16.24 -24.46 3.45
N TRP A 205 -15.00 -24.03 3.71
CA TRP A 205 -13.85 -24.30 2.85
C TRP A 205 -13.50 -25.80 2.80
N ASP A 206 -13.55 -26.46 3.97
CA ASP A 206 -13.15 -27.86 4.15
C ASP A 206 -14.23 -28.84 3.66
N MET A 207 -15.49 -28.42 3.64
CA MET A 207 -16.60 -29.19 3.06
C MET A 207 -16.56 -29.26 1.52
N GLN A 208 -15.71 -28.48 0.85
CA GLN A 208 -15.65 -28.39 -0.61
C GLN A 208 -14.50 -29.22 -1.18
N PRO A 209 -14.68 -29.85 -2.36
CA PRO A 209 -13.70 -30.76 -2.92
C PRO A 209 -12.33 -30.09 -3.14
N ALA A 210 -11.27 -30.86 -2.86
CA ALA A 210 -9.88 -30.42 -2.97
C ALA A 210 -9.51 -29.95 -4.39
N ASN A 211 -10.15 -30.51 -5.43
CA ASN A 211 -9.84 -30.28 -6.85
C ASN A 211 -10.36 -28.94 -7.42
N THR A 212 -10.74 -27.99 -6.57
CA THR A 212 -11.10 -26.64 -7.03
C THR A 212 -9.83 -25.84 -7.35
N PRO A 213 -9.73 -25.22 -8.56
CA PRO A 213 -8.56 -24.46 -8.96
C PRO A 213 -8.21 -23.35 -7.97
N ALA A 214 -6.92 -23.18 -7.67
CA ALA A 214 -6.46 -22.15 -6.77
C ALA A 214 -6.84 -20.74 -7.26
N VAL A 215 -7.21 -19.86 -6.33
CA VAL A 215 -7.51 -18.47 -6.66
C VAL A 215 -6.24 -17.74 -7.10
N ASP A 216 -6.33 -17.01 -8.20
CA ASP A 216 -5.33 -16.01 -8.58
C ASP A 216 -5.34 -14.82 -7.59
N CYS A 217 -4.60 -14.95 -6.49
CA CYS A 217 -4.40 -13.88 -5.52
C CYS A 217 -3.21 -12.98 -5.94
N PRO A 218 -3.40 -11.68 -6.22
CA PRO A 218 -2.31 -10.79 -6.65
C PRO A 218 -1.15 -10.67 -5.66
N PRO A 219 -1.37 -10.53 -4.33
CA PRO A 219 -0.28 -10.54 -3.34
C PRO A 219 0.22 -11.95 -2.98
N LEU A 220 -0.12 -13.01 -3.73
CA LEU A 220 0.37 -14.38 -3.45
C LEU A 220 0.03 -14.88 -2.03
N LEU A 221 -1.14 -14.53 -1.51
CA LEU A 221 -1.60 -15.03 -0.21
C LEU A 221 -2.21 -16.41 -0.35
N ASN A 222 -2.01 -17.24 0.67
CA ASN A 222 -2.79 -18.44 0.84
C ASN A 222 -4.20 -18.04 1.31
N VAL A 223 -5.15 -18.03 0.38
CA VAL A 223 -6.52 -17.60 0.64
C VAL A 223 -7.17 -18.47 1.71
N SER A 224 -6.89 -19.78 1.76
CA SER A 224 -7.46 -20.64 2.79
C SER A 224 -7.03 -20.16 4.18
N ALA A 225 -5.74 -19.84 4.35
CA ALA A 225 -5.13 -19.37 5.59
C ALA A 225 -5.28 -17.87 5.88
N LEU A 226 -6.22 -17.18 5.23
CA LEU A 226 -6.43 -15.76 5.46
C LEU A 226 -7.06 -15.49 6.84
N ALA A 227 -6.22 -15.11 7.80
CA ALA A 227 -6.63 -14.75 9.16
C ALA A 227 -6.75 -13.23 9.39
N SER A 228 -5.94 -12.43 8.68
CA SER A 228 -5.80 -10.98 8.91
C SER A 228 -6.07 -10.17 7.63
N ALA A 229 -6.61 -8.94 7.80
CA ALA A 229 -6.79 -8.00 6.70
C ALA A 229 -5.49 -7.28 6.30
N SER A 230 -4.44 -7.35 7.11
CA SER A 230 -3.16 -6.63 6.96
C SER A 230 -2.46 -6.84 5.62
N GLN A 231 -2.46 -8.07 5.11
CA GLN A 231 -1.82 -8.42 3.84
C GLN A 231 -2.83 -8.48 2.68
N CYS A 232 -4.14 -8.56 2.98
CA CYS A 232 -5.18 -8.68 1.98
C CYS A 232 -5.42 -7.36 1.26
N HIS A 233 -5.21 -7.32 -0.06
CA HIS A 233 -5.47 -6.15 -0.89
C HIS A 233 -6.97 -5.87 -1.15
N ALA A 234 -7.88 -6.62 -0.52
CA ALA A 234 -9.33 -6.49 -0.67
C ALA A 234 -9.82 -6.34 -2.14
N CYS A 235 -9.15 -6.99 -3.09
CA CYS A 235 -9.45 -6.88 -4.52
C CYS A 235 -10.67 -7.68 -4.99
N GLY A 236 -11.27 -8.50 -4.12
CA GLY A 236 -12.47 -9.28 -4.42
C GLY A 236 -12.29 -10.50 -5.32
N ARG A 237 -11.10 -10.78 -5.88
CA ARG A 237 -10.89 -11.93 -6.78
C ARG A 237 -11.23 -13.30 -6.16
N CYS A 238 -11.07 -13.43 -4.84
CA CYS A 238 -11.40 -14.63 -4.10
C CYS A 238 -12.87 -14.73 -3.67
N SER A 239 -13.68 -13.67 -3.84
CA SER A 239 -15.07 -13.68 -3.37
C SER A 239 -15.88 -14.80 -4.01
N GLY A 240 -16.62 -15.50 -3.17
CA GLY A 240 -17.45 -16.64 -3.54
C GLY A 240 -16.69 -17.92 -3.88
N HIS A 241 -15.37 -17.93 -3.82
CA HIS A 241 -14.60 -19.15 -3.99
C HIS A 241 -14.96 -20.17 -2.91
N ARG A 242 -15.25 -21.41 -3.32
CA ARG A 242 -15.74 -22.52 -2.47
C ARG A 242 -16.99 -22.19 -1.63
N ASP A 243 -17.76 -21.16 -2.01
CA ASP A 243 -18.81 -20.59 -1.17
C ASP A 243 -18.34 -20.21 0.27
N ALA A 244 -17.03 -20.15 0.48
CA ALA A 244 -16.40 -20.01 1.80
C ALA A 244 -15.82 -18.60 2.01
N VAL A 245 -15.51 -17.90 0.93
CA VAL A 245 -14.93 -16.55 0.98
C VAL A 245 -16.00 -15.51 0.70
N ALA A 246 -16.20 -14.57 1.62
CA ALA A 246 -17.15 -13.48 1.44
C ALA A 246 -16.65 -12.19 2.06
N LEU A 247 -17.07 -11.06 1.49
CA LEU A 247 -16.93 -9.76 2.14
C LEU A 247 -17.90 -9.72 3.33
N ARG A 248 -17.35 -9.50 4.53
CA ARG A 248 -18.12 -9.42 5.77
C ARG A 248 -17.79 -8.13 6.51
N TRP A 249 -18.74 -7.74 7.33
CA TRP A 249 -18.56 -6.68 8.30
C TRP A 249 -18.03 -7.25 9.61
N ARG A 250 -17.15 -6.49 10.26
CA ARG A 250 -16.70 -6.67 11.64
C ARG A 250 -16.69 -5.32 12.35
N TRP A 251 -16.72 -5.34 13.67
CA TRP A 251 -16.48 -4.14 14.45
C TRP A 251 -15.08 -3.59 14.16
N PRO A 252 -14.92 -2.28 13.90
CA PRO A 252 -13.61 -1.65 13.74
C PRO A 252 -12.68 -1.99 14.90
N GLY A 253 -11.42 -2.32 14.59
CA GLY A 253 -10.43 -2.68 15.61
C GLY A 253 -10.61 -4.05 16.29
N SER A 254 -11.68 -4.80 16.00
CA SER A 254 -11.89 -6.14 16.58
C SER A 254 -10.78 -7.14 16.25
N GLU A 255 -10.06 -6.96 15.13
CA GLU A 255 -8.87 -7.74 14.79
C GLU A 255 -7.73 -7.49 15.78
N ILE A 256 -7.55 -6.25 16.22
CA ILE A 256 -6.48 -5.86 17.15
C ILE A 256 -6.79 -6.41 18.54
N VAL A 257 -8.05 -6.24 19.00
CA VAL A 257 -8.49 -6.73 20.31
C VAL A 257 -8.38 -8.26 20.42
N ARG A 258 -8.60 -8.98 19.32
CA ARG A 258 -8.51 -10.45 19.27
C ARG A 258 -7.11 -10.97 18.91
N SER A 259 -6.16 -10.08 18.61
CA SER A 259 -4.83 -10.49 18.21
C SER A 259 -4.09 -11.15 19.38
N GLN A 260 -3.37 -12.23 19.07
CA GLN A 260 -2.58 -12.98 20.02
C GLN A 260 -1.08 -12.68 19.84
N SER A 261 -0.28 -13.05 20.84
CA SER A 261 1.19 -12.99 20.75
C SER A 261 1.67 -13.82 19.55
N GLY A 262 2.31 -13.15 18.59
CA GLY A 262 2.79 -13.76 17.33
C GLY A 262 2.00 -13.36 16.08
N ASP A 263 0.80 -12.79 16.22
CA ASP A 263 -0.02 -12.31 15.07
C ASP A 263 0.52 -10.99 14.46
N VAL A 264 1.33 -10.27 15.23
CA VAL A 264 2.01 -9.04 14.81
C VAL A 264 3.49 -9.35 14.64
N GLY A 265 4.00 -9.15 13.43
CA GLY A 265 5.42 -9.32 13.17
C GLY A 265 6.27 -8.28 13.90
N ARG A 266 7.49 -8.64 14.30
CA ARG A 266 8.44 -7.73 14.98
C ARG A 266 8.61 -6.40 14.25
N TYR A 267 8.74 -6.43 12.91
CA TYR A 267 8.92 -5.23 12.10
C TYR A 267 7.64 -4.39 11.97
N GLU A 268 6.45 -5.00 12.05
CA GLU A 268 5.19 -4.25 12.09
C GLU A 268 5.06 -3.49 13.41
N ALA A 269 5.43 -4.13 14.53
CA ALA A 269 5.46 -3.48 15.83
C ALA A 269 6.50 -2.35 15.88
N LEU A 270 7.72 -2.58 15.36
CA LEU A 270 8.74 -1.53 15.24
C LEU A 270 8.27 -0.39 14.34
N LEU A 271 7.61 -0.68 13.21
CA LEU A 271 7.04 0.35 12.35
C LEU A 271 5.99 1.19 13.08
N LEU A 272 5.12 0.57 13.87
CA LEU A 272 4.12 1.31 14.64
C LEU A 272 4.79 2.19 15.72
N CYS A 273 5.57 1.59 16.62
CA CYS A 273 6.12 2.26 17.78
C CYS A 273 7.26 3.22 17.43
N TYR A 274 8.24 2.76 16.65
CA TYR A 274 9.41 3.56 16.30
C TYR A 274 9.17 4.36 15.03
N GLY A 275 8.58 3.77 13.98
CA GLY A 275 8.37 4.46 12.71
C GLY A 275 7.31 5.56 12.80
N MET A 276 6.06 5.18 13.05
CA MET A 276 4.91 6.09 12.99
C MET A 276 4.80 6.99 14.22
N LEU A 277 4.87 6.42 15.43
CA LEU A 277 4.71 7.18 16.66
C LEU A 277 5.98 7.93 17.09
N GLY A 278 7.16 7.42 16.74
CA GLY A 278 8.44 8.06 17.08
C GLY A 278 8.99 8.93 15.95
N PHE A 279 9.56 8.28 14.95
CA PHE A 279 10.35 8.89 13.89
C PHE A 279 9.54 9.88 13.04
N ALA A 280 8.33 9.52 12.62
CA ALA A 280 7.52 10.42 11.79
C ALA A 280 7.15 11.71 12.54
N LEU A 281 6.66 11.60 13.78
CA LEU A 281 6.37 12.77 14.61
C LEU A 281 7.63 13.60 14.88
N GLY A 282 8.75 12.93 15.21
CA GLY A 282 10.04 13.59 15.40
C GLY A 282 10.52 14.32 14.15
N ALA A 283 10.41 13.71 12.97
CA ALA A 283 10.80 14.31 11.70
C ALA A 283 9.93 15.51 11.30
N PHE A 284 8.68 15.60 11.76
CA PHE A 284 7.87 16.81 11.57
C PHE A 284 8.22 17.93 12.56
N GLN A 285 8.78 17.61 13.73
CA GLN A 285 9.02 18.55 14.82
C GLN A 285 10.50 18.92 15.02
N TRP A 286 11.43 18.22 14.38
CA TRP A 286 12.88 18.39 14.57
C TRP A 286 13.39 19.80 14.24
N THR A 287 12.75 20.51 13.31
CA THR A 287 13.08 21.90 12.95
C THR A 287 12.76 22.88 14.07
N MET A 288 11.83 22.52 14.96
CA MET A 288 11.46 23.29 16.14
C MET A 288 12.31 22.93 17.37
N ALA A 289 13.10 21.85 17.31
CA ALA A 289 13.86 21.36 18.45
C ALA A 289 15.14 22.21 18.66
N PRO A 290 15.30 22.91 19.81
CA PRO A 290 16.44 23.82 20.02
C PRO A 290 17.81 23.12 19.99
N GLY A 291 17.87 21.84 20.34
CA GLY A 291 19.09 21.04 20.27
C GLY A 291 19.51 20.73 18.83
N PHE A 292 18.54 20.40 17.97
CA PHE A 292 18.79 20.11 16.55
C PHE A 292 19.23 21.36 15.81
N VAL A 293 18.59 22.51 16.07
CA VAL A 293 18.98 23.80 15.48
C VAL A 293 20.41 24.16 15.88
N ARG A 294 20.75 24.04 17.17
CA ARG A 294 22.13 24.29 17.65
C ARG A 294 23.15 23.37 17.01
N ALA A 295 22.84 22.08 16.90
CA ALA A 295 23.71 21.12 16.23
C ALA A 295 23.90 21.46 14.74
N LYS A 296 22.82 21.80 14.02
CA LYS A 296 22.87 22.21 12.61
C LYS A 296 23.71 23.47 12.42
N GLN A 297 23.54 24.47 13.29
CA GLN A 297 24.34 25.69 13.28
C GLN A 297 25.82 25.38 13.55
N TRP A 298 26.12 24.56 14.55
CA TRP A 298 27.49 24.15 14.86
C TRP A 298 28.16 23.43 13.69
N VAL A 299 27.47 22.48 13.04
CA VAL A 299 27.98 21.78 11.85
C VAL A 299 28.19 22.77 10.70
N ALA A 300 27.26 23.70 10.47
CA ALA A 300 27.39 24.70 9.43
C ALA A 300 28.62 25.61 9.67
N THR A 301 28.82 26.08 10.90
CA THR A 301 30.00 26.87 11.27
C THR A 301 31.28 26.08 11.06
N TRP A 302 31.33 24.82 11.52
CA TRP A 302 32.49 23.95 11.35
C TRP A 302 32.84 23.72 9.86
N LEU A 303 31.83 23.53 9.01
CA LEU A 303 32.03 23.36 7.57
C LEU A 303 32.61 24.63 6.92
N VAL A 304 32.10 25.81 7.31
CA VAL A 304 32.62 27.09 6.84
C VAL A 304 34.06 27.32 7.29
N GLU A 305 34.40 26.98 8.54
CA GLU A 305 35.76 27.07 9.08
C GLU A 305 36.77 26.17 8.35
N HIS A 306 36.31 25.12 7.67
CA HIS A 306 37.15 24.20 6.89
C HIS A 306 37.05 24.43 5.37
N ASP A 307 36.48 25.56 4.93
CA ASP A 307 36.25 25.90 3.51
C ASP A 307 35.42 24.86 2.73
N ILE A 308 34.53 24.13 3.40
CA ILE A 308 33.66 23.11 2.79
C ILE A 308 32.26 23.67 2.55
N PHE A 309 32.06 24.33 1.40
CA PHE A 309 30.80 25.03 1.08
C PHE A 309 29.76 24.20 0.32
N TRP A 310 30.16 23.09 -0.31
CA TRP A 310 29.24 22.29 -1.13
C TRP A 310 27.97 21.78 -0.41
N PRO A 311 27.97 21.45 0.90
CA PRO A 311 26.75 21.00 1.59
C PRO A 311 25.77 22.14 1.93
N LEU A 312 26.23 23.39 1.83
CA LEU A 312 25.48 24.59 2.17
C LEU A 312 24.79 25.20 0.93
N ALA A 313 25.08 24.69 -0.25
CA ALA A 313 24.43 25.12 -1.49
C ALA A 313 22.93 24.76 -1.46
N ASP A 314 22.11 25.67 -1.97
CA ASP A 314 20.65 25.56 -2.07
C ASP A 314 20.19 24.71 -3.28
N ASN A 315 21.13 24.15 -4.03
CA ASN A 315 20.88 23.35 -5.22
C ASN A 315 20.62 21.87 -4.93
N ALA A 316 20.48 21.44 -3.68
CA ALA A 316 20.24 20.04 -3.33
C ALA A 316 18.75 19.65 -3.53
N PRO A 317 18.44 18.49 -4.16
CA PRO A 317 19.35 17.56 -4.80
C PRO A 317 19.80 18.07 -6.19
N TRP A 318 21.11 18.28 -6.36
CA TRP A 318 21.75 18.86 -7.56
C TRP A 318 21.62 18.01 -8.84
N TRP A 319 20.98 16.85 -8.73
CA TRP A 319 20.78 15.87 -9.79
C TRP A 319 19.32 15.80 -10.27
N VAL A 320 18.43 16.64 -9.74
CA VAL A 320 17.01 16.81 -10.14
C VAL A 320 16.84 18.15 -10.83
#